data_AF-A0A926ULF5-F1
#
_entry.id   AF-A0A926ULF5-F1
#
_cell.length_a   1.000
_cell.length_b   1.000
_cell.length_c   1.000
_cell.angle_alpha   90.00
_cell.angle_beta   90.00
_cell.angle_gamma   90.00
#
_symmetry.space_group_name_H-M   'P 1'
#
loop_
_entity.id
_entity.type
_entity.pdbx_description
1 polymer ?
#
loop_
_entity_poly.entity_id
_entity_poly.type
_entity_poly.pdbx_seq_one_letter_code
_entity_poly.pdbx_strand_id
1 'polypeptide(L)'
;MIYSIVVIQQCATKICSSFGIVSKALLKDNLLSLFVSKSNDEKQPLNNLPDLSKYMENNYLPLMIVTGCLIAGLAVYIYLKQQQSSKNIPSGKFSPPQKNSQTVSPVSLCLVVPASVLGGNIREKYPIDISDLEKLIDNSAYFLCIEPAQADMIQNQLELTEENMTNVSEQREVYIRINIDDAPGIMGKKVPYILKRNLPANGQCVVRKIACLKYLSVSGLENFNRII
;
A
#
# COMPACT_ATOMS: atom_id res chain seq x y z
N MET A 1 -8.35 0.91 -37.49
CA MET A 1 -7.96 0.21 -36.25
C MET A 1 -8.07 -1.32 -36.38
N ILE A 2 -7.81 -1.90 -37.57
CA ILE A 2 -7.86 -3.37 -37.81
C ILE A 2 -6.49 -3.86 -38.32
N TYR A 3 -5.76 -3.02 -39.05
CA TYR A 3 -4.41 -3.30 -39.54
C TYR A 3 -3.38 -3.60 -38.46
N SER A 4 -3.48 -2.96 -37.29
CA SER A 4 -2.50 -3.16 -36.20
C SER A 4 -2.61 -4.54 -35.54
N ILE A 5 -3.80 -5.16 -35.53
CA ILE A 5 -4.02 -6.46 -34.88
C ILE A 5 -3.45 -7.59 -35.74
N VAL A 6 -3.58 -7.49 -37.07
CA VAL A 6 -3.09 -8.51 -38.01
C VAL A 6 -1.55 -8.58 -38.01
N VAL A 7 -0.87 -7.44 -37.91
CA VAL A 7 0.60 -7.38 -37.89
C VAL A 7 1.18 -7.97 -36.61
N ILE A 8 0.53 -7.74 -35.46
CA ILE A 8 0.95 -8.31 -34.16
C ILE A 8 0.83 -9.84 -34.16
N GLN A 9 -0.21 -10.38 -34.79
CA GLN A 9 -0.45 -11.82 -34.84
C GLN A 9 0.59 -12.57 -35.71
N GLN A 10 1.06 -11.94 -36.80
CA GLN A 10 2.11 -12.50 -37.66
C GLN A 10 3.50 -12.47 -37.00
N CYS A 11 3.81 -11.44 -36.21
CA CYS A 11 5.05 -11.40 -35.43
C CYS A 11 5.04 -12.45 -34.31
N ALA A 12 3.92 -12.59 -33.60
CA ALA A 12 3.80 -13.56 -32.51
C ALA A 12 3.96 -15.02 -33.02
N THR A 13 3.37 -15.35 -34.17
CA THR A 13 3.48 -16.70 -34.75
C THR A 13 4.91 -17.03 -35.21
N LYS A 14 5.62 -16.08 -35.82
CA LYS A 14 7.03 -16.27 -36.20
C LYS A 14 7.92 -16.51 -34.98
N ILE A 15 7.74 -15.74 -33.91
CA ILE A 15 8.52 -15.90 -32.66
C ILE A 15 8.18 -17.23 -31.98
N CYS A 16 6.90 -17.60 -31.85
CA CYS A 16 6.52 -18.88 -31.24
C CYS A 16 7.08 -20.08 -32.03
N SER A 17 7.10 -20.01 -33.36
CA SER A 17 7.66 -21.07 -34.20
C SER A 17 9.18 -21.23 -34.04
N SER A 18 9.93 -20.15 -33.83
CA SER A 18 11.39 -20.22 -33.63
C SER A 18 11.78 -20.84 -32.28
N PHE A 19 10.84 -20.91 -31.32
CA PHE A 19 11.03 -21.54 -30.02
C PHE A 19 10.33 -22.91 -29.90
N GLY A 20 9.81 -23.46 -31.00
CA GLY A 20 9.12 -24.77 -30.99
C GLY A 20 7.76 -24.78 -30.27
N ILE A 21 7.18 -23.61 -30.01
CA ILE A 21 5.93 -23.48 -29.26
C ILE A 21 4.75 -23.58 -30.24
N VAL A 22 4.05 -24.71 -30.22
CA VAL A 22 2.83 -24.91 -31.01
C VAL A 22 1.63 -24.38 -30.21
N SER A 23 1.07 -23.25 -30.62
CA SER A 23 -0.16 -22.71 -30.05
C SER A 23 -1.38 -23.38 -30.68
N LYS A 24 -2.25 -23.98 -29.85
CA LYS A 24 -3.62 -24.33 -30.22
C LYS A 24 -4.56 -23.42 -29.43
N ALA A 25 -5.16 -22.44 -30.09
CA ALA A 25 -6.19 -21.60 -29.50
C ALA A 25 -7.57 -22.26 -29.72
N LEU A 26 -8.30 -22.55 -28.64
CA LEU A 26 -9.68 -23.03 -28.72
C LEU A 26 -10.59 -21.90 -28.25
N LEU A 27 -11.41 -21.39 -29.17
CA LEU A 27 -12.36 -20.33 -28.89
C LEU A 27 -13.59 -20.94 -28.19
N LYS A 28 -13.69 -20.81 -26.88
CA LYS A 28 -14.93 -21.07 -26.16
C LYS A 28 -15.20 -19.94 -25.18
N ASP A 29 -16.33 -19.27 -25.42
CA ASP A 29 -17.02 -18.30 -24.56
C ASP A 29 -16.16 -17.15 -23.99
N ASN A 30 -15.61 -16.34 -24.89
CA ASN A 30 -15.08 -14.98 -24.63
C ASN A 30 -13.99 -14.82 -23.56
N LEU A 31 -13.35 -15.91 -23.11
CA LEU A 31 -12.10 -15.85 -22.36
C LEU A 31 -10.99 -16.54 -23.14
N LEU A 32 -10.01 -15.74 -23.55
CA LEU A 32 -8.80 -16.21 -24.24
C LEU A 32 -7.88 -16.87 -23.21
N SER A 33 -8.12 -18.15 -22.91
CA SER A 33 -7.22 -18.94 -22.06
C SER A 33 -6.08 -19.50 -22.92
N LEU A 34 -4.90 -18.88 -22.84
CA LEU A 34 -3.66 -19.41 -23.41
C LEU A 34 -3.10 -20.49 -22.48
N PHE A 35 -3.26 -21.75 -22.87
CA PHE A 35 -2.58 -22.87 -22.20
C PHE A 35 -1.22 -23.09 -22.87
N VAL A 36 -0.14 -22.77 -22.17
CA VAL A 36 1.21 -23.20 -22.54
C VAL A 36 1.40 -24.61 -22.00
N SER A 37 1.28 -25.61 -22.86
CA SER A 37 1.61 -26.99 -22.48
C SER A 37 3.13 -27.16 -22.58
N LYS A 38 3.77 -27.51 -21.47
CA LYS A 38 5.19 -27.86 -21.43
C LYS A 38 5.33 -29.29 -21.98
N SER A 39 5.99 -29.47 -23.12
CA SER A 39 6.35 -30.81 -23.59
C SER A 39 7.46 -31.34 -22.69
N ASN A 40 7.19 -32.49 -22.05
CA ASN A 40 8.26 -33.35 -21.57
C ASN A 40 8.92 -33.95 -22.82
N ASP A 41 10.17 -33.61 -23.09
CA ASP A 41 11.20 -34.59 -23.40
C ASP A 41 12.60 -33.96 -23.49
N GLU A 42 13.53 -34.73 -22.95
CA GLU A 42 14.98 -34.78 -23.13
C GLU A 42 15.93 -33.60 -22.88
N LYS A 43 17.01 -33.97 -22.20
CA LYS A 43 18.20 -33.20 -21.85
C LYS A 43 19.00 -32.86 -23.11
N GLN A 44 19.35 -31.60 -23.31
CA GLN A 44 20.53 -31.23 -24.08
C GLN A 44 21.35 -30.13 -23.39
N PRO A 45 22.69 -30.16 -23.55
CA PRO A 45 23.61 -29.44 -22.69
C PRO A 45 23.65 -27.94 -22.99
N LEU A 46 23.80 -27.19 -21.90
CA LEU A 46 24.16 -25.77 -21.83
C LEU A 46 25.51 -25.55 -22.50
N ASN A 47 25.56 -25.28 -23.80
CA ASN A 47 26.72 -24.75 -24.50
C ASN A 47 26.22 -24.14 -25.81
N ASN A 48 25.68 -22.92 -25.73
CA ASN A 48 25.58 -21.94 -26.82
C ASN A 48 24.92 -20.70 -26.22
N LEU A 49 25.68 -19.91 -25.46
CA LEU A 49 25.29 -18.54 -25.16
C LEU A 49 25.27 -17.80 -26.49
N PRO A 50 24.13 -17.29 -26.98
CA PRO A 50 24.12 -16.45 -28.16
C PRO A 50 24.91 -15.20 -27.80
N ASP A 51 25.94 -14.89 -28.57
CA ASP A 51 26.72 -13.67 -28.42
C ASP A 51 25.80 -12.46 -28.68
N LEU A 52 25.27 -11.93 -27.57
CA LEU A 52 24.26 -10.87 -27.55
C LEU A 52 24.81 -9.55 -28.12
N SER A 53 26.14 -9.43 -28.22
CA SER A 53 26.81 -8.24 -28.76
C SER A 53 26.53 -8.03 -30.24
N LYS A 54 26.29 -9.10 -31.02
CA LYS A 54 25.98 -9.01 -32.46
C LYS A 54 24.56 -8.56 -32.78
N TYR A 55 23.64 -8.63 -31.82
CA TYR A 55 22.24 -8.22 -31.98
C TYR A 55 21.95 -6.81 -31.44
N MET A 56 22.91 -6.20 -30.75
CA MET A 56 22.77 -4.87 -30.14
C MET A 56 22.93 -3.70 -31.12
N GLU A 57 23.40 -3.93 -32.34
CA GLU A 57 23.72 -2.83 -33.26
C GLU A 57 22.48 -2.22 -33.95
N ASN A 58 21.31 -2.87 -33.95
CA ASN A 58 20.14 -2.37 -34.71
C ASN A 58 18.74 -2.52 -34.08
N ASN A 59 18.59 -2.95 -32.81
CA ASN A 59 17.26 -3.29 -32.27
C ASN A 59 17.02 -2.85 -30.81
N TYR A 60 17.17 -1.55 -30.53
CA TYR A 60 16.92 -0.97 -29.19
C TYR A 60 15.46 -1.06 -28.71
N LEU A 61 14.48 -1.04 -29.62
CA LEU A 61 13.05 -1.06 -29.27
C LEU A 61 12.57 -2.39 -28.65
N PRO A 62 12.82 -3.57 -29.25
CA PRO A 62 12.38 -4.83 -28.66
C PRO A 62 13.13 -5.15 -27.35
N LEU A 63 14.39 -4.74 -27.21
CA LEU A 63 15.16 -4.98 -25.98
C LEU A 63 14.57 -4.21 -24.79
N MET A 64 14.21 -2.93 -24.98
CA MET A 64 13.57 -2.10 -23.94
C MET A 64 12.20 -2.64 -23.51
N ILE A 65 11.44 -3.23 -24.43
CA ILE A 65 10.14 -3.85 -24.11
C ILE A 65 10.35 -5.10 -23.26
N VAL A 66 11.33 -5.95 -23.61
CA VAL A 66 11.62 -7.17 -22.85
C VAL A 66 12.12 -6.86 -21.44
N THR A 67 13.02 -5.88 -21.28
CA THR A 67 13.48 -5.44 -19.95
C THR A 67 12.37 -4.77 -19.14
N GLY A 68 11.52 -3.94 -19.77
CA GLY A 68 10.37 -3.32 -19.10
C GLY A 68 9.37 -4.35 -18.57
N CYS A 69 9.03 -5.37 -19.37
CA CYS A 69 8.12 -6.44 -18.95
C CYS A 69 8.71 -7.32 -17.84
N LEU A 70 10.03 -7.56 -17.83
CA LEU A 70 10.69 -8.30 -16.76
C LEU A 70 10.63 -7.55 -15.42
N ILE A 71 10.87 -6.23 -15.42
CA ILE A 71 10.83 -5.40 -14.21
C ILE A 71 9.40 -5.31 -13.67
N ALA A 72 8.41 -5.06 -14.53
CA ALA A 72 7.00 -5.03 -14.14
C ALA A 72 6.52 -6.39 -13.61
N GLY A 73 6.93 -7.49 -14.25
CA GLY A 73 6.61 -8.85 -13.82
C GLY A 73 7.21 -9.20 -12.46
N LEU A 74 8.47 -8.82 -12.20
CA LEU A 74 9.14 -9.00 -10.91
C LEU A 74 8.47 -8.17 -9.80
N ALA A 75 8.07 -6.93 -10.09
CA ALA A 75 7.38 -6.08 -9.12
C ALA A 75 6.01 -6.66 -8.72
N VAL A 76 5.22 -7.12 -9.69
CA VAL A 76 3.93 -7.78 -9.43
C VAL A 76 4.12 -9.12 -8.71
N TYR A 77 5.14 -9.89 -9.08
CA TYR A 77 5.44 -11.17 -8.43
C TYR A 77 5.85 -10.99 -6.96
N ILE A 78 6.70 -10.00 -6.64
CA ILE A 78 7.08 -9.68 -5.26
C ILE A 78 5.85 -9.22 -4.47
N TYR A 79 5.01 -8.35 -5.05
CA TYR A 79 3.79 -7.86 -4.41
C TYR A 79 2.81 -9.00 -4.07
N LEU A 80 2.59 -9.92 -5.01
CA LEU A 80 1.71 -11.08 -4.79
C LEU A 80 2.30 -12.07 -3.78
N LYS A 81 3.62 -12.30 -3.82
CA LYS A 81 4.31 -13.19 -2.86
C LYS A 81 4.27 -12.64 -1.43
N GLN A 82 4.39 -11.32 -1.27
CA GLN A 82 4.28 -10.65 0.03
C GLN A 82 2.86 -10.76 0.62
N GLN A 83 1.84 -10.77 -0.23
CA GLN A 83 0.44 -11.00 0.18
C GLN A 83 0.18 -12.46 0.59
N GLN A 84 0.84 -13.44 -0.04
CA GLN A 84 0.70 -14.86 0.29
C GLN A 84 1.49 -15.28 1.54
N SER A 85 2.65 -14.68 1.83
CA SER A 85 3.43 -15.00 3.04
C SER A 85 2.77 -14.56 4.36
N SER A 86 1.74 -13.71 4.33
CA SER A 86 0.95 -13.36 5.53
C SER A 86 -0.17 -14.38 5.85
N LYS A 87 -0.36 -15.41 5.01
CA LYS A 87 -1.47 -16.37 5.15
C LYS A 87 -1.00 -17.83 5.21
N ASN A 88 -0.08 -18.13 6.13
CA ASN A 88 0.21 -19.51 6.53
C ASN A 88 -0.20 -19.72 7.99
N ILE A 89 -1.46 -20.12 8.19
CA ILE A 89 -1.93 -20.71 9.45
C ILE A 89 -1.56 -22.21 9.40
N PRO A 90 -0.80 -22.75 10.37
CA PRO A 90 -0.61 -24.19 10.48
C PRO A 90 -1.89 -24.82 11.02
N SER A 91 -2.49 -25.71 10.22
CA SER A 91 -3.59 -26.59 10.64
C SER A 91 -3.05 -27.67 11.59
N GLY A 92 -3.52 -27.71 12.85
CA GLY A 92 -3.14 -28.81 13.74
C GLY A 92 -3.69 -28.75 15.17
N LYS A 93 -4.70 -29.61 15.40
CA LYS A 93 -5.24 -30.13 16.68
C LYS A 93 -6.26 -29.25 17.43
N PHE A 94 -7.51 -29.74 17.38
CA PHE A 94 -8.65 -29.34 18.17
C PHE A 94 -8.33 -29.38 19.67
N SER A 95 -8.51 -28.25 20.34
CA SER A 95 -8.76 -28.13 21.78
C SER A 95 -10.03 -27.28 21.94
N PRO A 96 -10.84 -27.50 22.99
CA PRO A 96 -12.13 -26.83 23.15
C PRO A 96 -11.96 -25.30 23.15
N PRO A 97 -12.97 -24.53 22.69
CA PRO A 97 -12.83 -23.11 22.41
C PRO A 97 -12.68 -22.34 23.72
N GLN A 98 -11.45 -22.16 24.20
CA GLN A 98 -11.14 -21.00 25.00
C GLN A 98 -11.28 -19.80 24.08
N LYS A 99 -12.23 -18.92 24.43
CA LYS A 99 -12.40 -17.60 23.85
C LYS A 99 -11.10 -16.84 24.06
N ASN A 100 -10.14 -17.03 23.17
CA ASN A 100 -8.98 -16.18 23.05
C ASN A 100 -9.53 -14.81 22.72
N SER A 101 -9.50 -13.91 23.68
CA SER A 101 -9.57 -12.48 23.43
C SER A 101 -8.42 -12.17 22.48
N GLN A 102 -8.68 -12.20 21.17
CA GLN A 102 -7.74 -11.67 20.18
C GLN A 102 -7.46 -10.24 20.64
N THR A 103 -6.26 -10.01 21.14
CA THR A 103 -5.80 -8.69 21.53
C THR A 103 -5.72 -7.92 20.23
N VAL A 104 -6.75 -7.14 19.92
CA VAL A 104 -6.79 -6.34 18.70
C VAL A 104 -5.72 -5.29 18.86
N SER A 105 -4.69 -5.36 18.01
CA SER A 105 -3.60 -4.38 18.04
C SER A 105 -4.17 -2.98 17.79
N PRO A 106 -3.76 -1.95 18.55
CA PRO A 106 -4.23 -0.59 18.35
C PRO A 106 -3.91 -0.08 16.96
N VAL A 107 -4.74 0.83 16.46
CA VAL A 107 -4.49 1.58 15.22
C VAL A 107 -3.99 2.97 15.58
N SER A 108 -2.99 3.48 14.85
CA SER A 108 -2.60 4.89 14.94
C SER A 108 -3.38 5.72 13.92
N LEU A 109 -4.18 6.65 14.42
CA LEU A 109 -4.76 7.74 13.66
C LEU A 109 -3.83 8.96 13.76
N CYS A 110 -3.30 9.36 12.62
CA CYS A 110 -2.46 10.53 12.46
C CYS A 110 -3.28 11.62 11.77
N LEU A 111 -3.28 12.84 12.31
CA LEU A 111 -4.04 13.98 11.82
C LEU A 111 -3.13 15.20 11.70
N VAL A 112 -3.40 16.05 10.71
CA VAL A 112 -2.86 17.41 10.63
C VAL A 112 -4.03 18.37 10.71
N VAL A 113 -4.04 19.20 11.75
CA VAL A 113 -5.14 20.13 12.06
C VAL A 113 -4.57 21.53 12.36
N PRO A 114 -5.35 22.60 12.22
CA PRO A 114 -4.94 23.92 12.71
C PRO A 114 -4.85 23.93 14.25
N ALA A 115 -3.91 24.69 14.82
CA ALA A 115 -3.73 24.79 16.26
C ALA A 115 -4.99 25.28 16.99
N SER A 116 -5.81 26.13 16.35
CA SER A 116 -7.08 26.63 16.90
C SER A 116 -8.09 25.55 17.30
N VAL A 117 -8.01 24.35 16.72
CA VAL A 117 -8.95 23.26 17.08
C VAL A 117 -8.48 22.43 18.27
N LEU A 118 -7.23 22.62 18.71
CA LEU A 118 -6.71 22.00 19.93
C LEU A 118 -7.37 22.66 21.14
N GLY A 119 -8.38 21.99 21.69
CA GLY A 119 -8.97 22.38 22.97
C GLY A 119 -8.01 22.12 24.14
N GLY A 120 -8.23 22.80 25.27
CA GLY A 120 -7.41 22.64 26.48
C GLY A 120 -7.41 21.24 27.12
N ASN A 121 -8.32 20.37 26.67
CA ASN A 121 -8.48 18.99 27.10
C ASN A 121 -7.58 18.01 26.35
N ILE A 122 -7.06 18.37 25.18
CA ILE A 122 -6.25 17.48 24.33
C ILE A 122 -4.79 17.58 24.76
N ARG A 123 -4.23 16.50 25.31
CA ARG A 123 -2.86 16.46 25.86
C ARG A 123 -2.19 15.13 25.56
N GLU A 124 -0.88 15.17 25.28
CA GLU A 124 -0.10 13.94 25.10
C GLU A 124 -0.20 13.02 26.32
N LYS A 125 -0.31 11.71 26.07
CA LYS A 125 -0.45 10.62 27.05
C LYS A 125 -1.79 10.57 27.79
N TYR A 126 -2.73 11.46 27.46
CA TYR A 126 -4.07 11.45 28.04
C TYR A 126 -5.10 10.84 27.07
N PRO A 127 -6.18 10.26 27.61
CA PRO A 127 -7.34 9.89 26.80
C PRO A 127 -7.96 11.11 26.12
N ILE A 128 -8.50 10.91 24.93
CA ILE A 128 -9.34 11.87 24.22
C ILE A 128 -10.74 11.29 24.10
N ASP A 129 -11.76 12.12 24.28
CA ASP A 129 -13.14 11.69 24.07
C ASP A 129 -13.46 11.59 22.57
N ILE A 130 -14.53 10.84 22.25
CA ILE A 130 -14.92 10.62 20.85
C ILE A 130 -15.36 11.93 20.19
N SER A 131 -15.99 12.85 20.92
CA SER A 131 -16.43 14.15 20.38
C SER A 131 -15.28 15.06 19.94
N ASP A 132 -14.24 15.17 20.74
CA ASP A 132 -13.03 15.91 20.44
C ASP A 132 -12.28 15.22 19.30
N LEU A 133 -12.24 13.89 19.29
CA LEU A 133 -11.66 13.12 18.19
C LEU A 133 -12.38 13.38 16.86
N GLU A 134 -13.72 13.35 16.84
CA GLU A 134 -14.53 13.69 15.67
C GLU A 134 -14.30 15.13 15.21
N LYS A 135 -14.20 16.08 16.16
CA LYS A 135 -13.87 17.47 15.86
C LYS A 135 -12.49 17.60 15.20
N LEU A 136 -11.49 16.87 15.68
CA LEU A 136 -10.16 16.86 15.05
C LEU A 136 -10.21 16.29 13.64
N ILE A 137 -10.95 15.20 13.43
CA ILE A 137 -11.12 14.59 12.10
C ILE A 137 -11.78 15.58 11.14
N ASP A 138 -12.84 16.26 11.58
CA ASP A 138 -13.60 17.21 10.75
C ASP A 138 -12.81 18.45 10.35
N ASN A 139 -11.80 18.82 11.14
CA ASN A 139 -10.94 19.97 10.88
C ASN A 139 -9.56 19.57 10.35
N SER A 140 -9.35 18.30 10.01
CA SER A 140 -8.06 17.84 9.50
C SER A 140 -7.89 18.19 8.03
N ALA A 141 -6.71 18.70 7.67
CA ALA A 141 -6.29 18.89 6.29
C ALA A 141 -5.68 17.59 5.72
N TYR A 142 -5.06 16.79 6.59
CA TYR A 142 -4.47 15.50 6.25
C TYR A 142 -4.77 14.48 7.33
N PHE A 143 -4.94 13.22 6.92
CA PHE A 143 -5.06 12.11 7.86
C PHE A 143 -4.50 10.80 7.33
N LEU A 144 -4.12 9.92 8.25
CA LEU A 144 -3.59 8.59 7.95
C LEU A 144 -3.95 7.62 9.08
N CYS A 145 -4.35 6.39 8.72
CA CYS A 145 -4.75 5.34 9.67
C CYS A 145 -3.99 4.07 9.38
N ILE A 146 -3.04 3.75 10.25
CA ILE A 146 -2.02 2.72 10.00
C ILE A 146 -1.61 2.03 11.30
N GLU A 147 -0.80 0.99 11.17
CA GLU A 147 -0.20 0.31 12.30
C GLU A 147 0.75 1.25 13.08
N PRO A 148 0.80 1.14 14.42
CA PRO A 148 1.64 2.01 15.24
C PRO A 148 3.11 2.01 14.82
N ALA A 149 3.68 0.86 14.48
CA ALA A 149 5.07 0.76 14.06
C ALA A 149 5.34 1.51 12.74
N GLN A 150 4.37 1.52 11.81
CA GLN A 150 4.48 2.28 10.56
C GLN A 150 4.31 3.79 10.81
N ALA A 151 3.44 4.16 11.75
CA ALA A 151 3.25 5.55 12.14
C ALA A 151 4.53 6.15 12.74
N ASP A 152 5.32 5.37 13.48
CA ASP A 152 6.64 5.83 13.97
C ASP A 152 7.58 6.19 12.80
N MET A 153 7.62 5.37 11.75
CA MET A 153 8.47 5.60 10.59
C MET A 153 8.06 6.86 9.82
N ILE A 154 6.76 7.04 9.59
CA ILE A 154 6.23 8.19 8.85
C ILE A 154 6.36 9.46 9.67
N GLN A 155 6.14 9.40 10.98
CA GLN A 155 6.35 10.55 11.87
C GLN A 155 7.78 11.09 11.79
N ASN A 156 8.78 10.22 11.64
CA ASN A 156 10.19 10.62 11.49
C ASN A 156 10.50 11.29 10.15
N GLN A 157 9.61 11.20 9.15
CA GLN A 157 9.73 11.88 7.86
C GLN A 157 9.10 13.29 7.89
N LEU A 158 8.28 13.57 8.91
CA LEU A 158 7.70 14.90 9.12
C LEU A 158 8.75 15.84 9.70
N GLU A 159 8.80 17.07 9.19
CA GLU A 159 9.58 18.13 9.83
C GLU A 159 8.77 18.74 10.98
N LEU A 160 8.94 18.18 12.19
CA LEU A 160 8.27 18.64 13.41
C LEU A 160 9.14 19.65 14.17
N THR A 161 8.48 20.52 14.93
CA THR A 161 9.11 21.54 15.78
C THR A 161 8.73 21.31 17.25
N GLU A 162 9.62 21.73 18.16
CA GLU A 162 9.42 21.65 19.61
C GLU A 162 8.81 22.94 20.19
N GLU A 163 8.08 23.70 19.38
CA GLU A 163 7.41 24.94 19.80
C GLU A 163 6.45 24.66 20.97
N ASN A 164 6.34 25.59 21.92
CA ASN A 164 5.34 25.47 22.97
C ASN A 164 3.95 25.77 22.40
N MET A 165 3.07 24.76 22.37
CA MET A 165 1.72 24.85 21.79
C MET A 165 0.89 26.02 22.33
N THR A 166 1.16 26.53 23.54
CA THR A 166 0.42 27.68 24.10
C THR A 166 0.70 29.01 23.39
N ASN A 167 1.82 29.10 22.66
CA ASN A 167 2.29 30.35 22.06
C ASN A 167 2.23 30.31 20.53
N VAL A 168 1.66 29.25 19.97
CA VAL A 168 1.60 29.03 18.53
C VAL A 168 0.41 29.77 17.94
N SER A 169 0.58 30.32 16.73
CA SER A 169 -0.52 30.92 15.97
C SER A 169 -1.65 29.92 15.74
N GLU A 170 -2.89 30.37 15.89
CA GLU A 170 -4.11 29.59 15.68
C GLU A 170 -4.21 28.90 14.30
N GLN A 171 -3.54 29.45 13.29
CA GLN A 171 -3.50 28.90 11.93
C GLN A 171 -2.36 27.91 11.69
N ARG A 172 -1.44 27.74 12.65
CA ARG A 172 -0.31 26.83 12.47
C ARG A 172 -0.80 25.40 12.40
N GLU A 173 -0.24 24.63 11.47
CA GLU A 173 -0.55 23.21 11.34
C GLU A 173 0.14 22.40 12.44
N VAL A 174 -0.65 21.55 13.10
CA VAL A 174 -0.23 20.67 14.18
C VAL A 174 -0.50 19.24 13.77
N TYR A 175 0.54 18.43 13.88
CA TYR A 175 0.46 16.99 13.79
C TYR A 175 -0.01 16.42 15.14
N ILE A 176 -1.03 15.58 15.09
CA ILE A 176 -1.53 14.83 16.25
C ILE A 176 -1.55 13.35 15.89
N ARG A 177 -1.01 12.52 16.78
CA ARG A 177 -1.13 11.06 16.70
C ARG A 177 -1.95 10.55 17.85
N ILE A 178 -2.93 9.72 17.55
CA ILE A 178 -3.87 9.13 18.51
C ILE A 178 -3.85 7.63 18.28
N ASN A 179 -3.62 6.86 19.34
CA ASN A 179 -3.81 5.42 19.29
C ASN A 179 -5.25 5.11 19.69
N ILE A 180 -5.90 4.28 18.89
CA ILE A 180 -7.29 3.87 19.07
C ILE A 180 -7.29 2.34 19.20
N ASP A 181 -7.72 1.86 20.37
CA ASP A 181 -7.88 0.44 20.65
C ASP A 181 -9.16 -0.10 19.97
N ASP A 182 -9.21 -1.41 19.70
CA ASP A 182 -10.39 -2.10 19.15
C ASP A 182 -10.97 -1.49 17.86
N ALA A 183 -10.09 -0.96 17.00
CA ALA A 183 -10.50 -0.22 15.80
C ALA A 183 -10.07 -0.88 14.46
N PRO A 184 -10.37 -2.17 14.20
CA PRO A 184 -9.98 -2.80 12.94
C PRO A 184 -10.69 -2.16 11.73
N GLY A 185 -11.85 -1.53 11.94
CA GLY A 185 -12.66 -0.91 10.89
C GLY A 185 -12.09 0.39 10.30
N ILE A 186 -11.14 1.04 10.98
CA ILE A 186 -10.55 2.31 10.52
C ILE A 186 -9.19 2.15 9.81
N MET A 187 -8.56 0.97 9.92
CA MET A 187 -7.26 0.71 9.30
C MET A 187 -7.30 0.91 7.79
N GLY A 188 -6.36 1.70 7.26
CA GLY A 188 -6.20 1.95 5.82
C GLY A 188 -7.36 2.71 5.15
N LYS A 189 -8.30 3.27 5.92
CA LYS A 189 -9.40 4.07 5.36
C LYS A 189 -8.86 5.40 4.84
N LYS A 190 -9.40 5.81 3.69
CA LYS A 190 -8.99 7.02 2.96
C LYS A 190 -10.06 8.10 2.90
N VAL A 191 -11.20 7.89 3.56
CA VAL A 191 -12.31 8.86 3.57
C VAL A 191 -12.72 9.19 5.02
N PRO A 192 -12.76 10.48 5.43
CA PRO A 192 -13.08 10.88 6.81
C PRO A 192 -14.45 10.39 7.30
N TYR A 193 -15.47 10.44 6.44
CA TYR A 193 -16.80 9.93 6.80
C TYR A 193 -16.77 8.44 7.21
N ILE A 194 -16.01 7.62 6.48
CA ILE A 194 -15.85 6.20 6.78
C ILE A 194 -15.06 6.02 8.08
N LEU A 195 -14.09 6.88 8.35
CA LEU A 195 -13.35 6.89 9.59
C LEU A 195 -14.28 7.07 10.80
N LYS A 196 -15.05 8.18 10.81
CA LYS A 196 -15.95 8.53 11.92
C LYS A 196 -16.96 7.43 12.21
N ARG A 197 -17.60 6.90 11.15
CA ARG A 197 -18.58 5.81 11.28
C ARG A 197 -18.01 4.52 11.91
N ASN A 198 -16.70 4.28 11.75
CA ASN A 198 -16.04 3.09 12.26
C ASN A 198 -15.21 3.34 13.52
N LEU A 199 -15.33 4.52 14.14
CA LEU A 199 -14.74 4.78 15.45
C LEU A 199 -15.36 3.81 16.48
N PRO A 200 -14.55 3.23 17.37
CA PRO A 200 -15.05 2.29 18.36
C PRO A 200 -15.86 3.05 19.42
N ALA A 201 -17.10 2.61 19.67
CA ALA A 201 -17.97 3.25 20.66
C ALA A 201 -17.42 3.19 22.10
N ASN A 202 -16.63 2.15 22.41
CA ASN A 202 -16.05 1.92 23.74
C ASN A 202 -14.52 1.81 23.70
N GLY A 203 -13.89 2.08 22.56
CA GLY A 203 -12.44 1.93 22.40
C GLY A 203 -11.70 3.06 23.09
N GLN A 204 -10.61 2.75 23.78
CA GLN A 204 -9.78 3.78 24.38
C GLN A 204 -9.03 4.53 23.28
N CYS A 205 -9.16 5.85 23.26
CA CYS A 205 -8.43 6.74 22.37
C CYS A 205 -7.39 7.51 23.20
N VAL A 206 -6.10 7.33 22.94
CA VAL A 206 -5.01 7.97 23.70
C VAL A 206 -4.14 8.81 22.77
N VAL A 207 -3.96 10.08 23.11
CA VAL A 207 -3.06 10.97 22.36
C VAL A 207 -1.62 10.55 22.62
N ARG A 208 -0.88 10.22 21.55
CA ARG A 208 0.52 9.80 21.61
C ARG A 208 1.49 10.93 21.33
N LYS A 209 1.15 11.83 20.41
CA LYS A 209 2.02 12.93 20.00
C LYS A 209 1.20 14.15 19.62
N ILE A 210 1.68 15.33 20.00
CA ILE A 210 1.24 16.63 19.52
C ILE A 210 2.50 17.41 19.19
N ALA A 211 2.64 17.90 17.96
CA ALA A 211 3.77 18.74 17.57
C ALA A 211 3.43 19.62 16.38
N CYS A 212 3.95 20.84 16.36
CA CYS A 212 3.79 21.73 15.20
C CYS A 212 4.62 21.22 14.03
N LEU A 213 4.01 21.19 12.85
CA LEU A 213 4.78 21.07 11.61
C LEU A 213 5.60 22.35 11.42
N LYS A 214 6.80 22.21 10.84
CA LYS A 214 7.57 23.36 10.39
C LYS A 214 6.77 24.13 9.34
N TYR A 215 6.88 25.45 9.36
CA TYR A 215 6.09 26.34 8.49
C TYR A 215 6.19 25.94 7.01
N LEU A 216 5.03 25.72 6.36
CA LEU A 216 4.88 25.30 4.97
C LEU A 216 5.59 23.98 4.60
N SER A 217 5.96 23.17 5.59
CA SER A 217 6.57 21.88 5.32
C SER A 217 5.52 20.88 4.82
N VAL A 218 5.87 20.20 3.73
CA VAL A 218 5.08 19.11 3.16
C VAL A 218 5.80 17.76 3.26
N SER A 219 6.99 17.72 3.86
CA SER A 219 7.79 16.51 3.97
C SER A 219 7.04 15.44 4.76
N GLY A 220 6.93 14.23 4.19
CA GLY A 220 6.24 13.09 4.78
C GLY A 220 4.71 13.14 4.64
N LEU A 221 4.12 14.29 4.28
CA LEU A 221 2.66 14.43 4.06
C LEU A 221 2.18 13.73 2.79
N GLU A 222 3.07 13.37 1.87
CA GLU A 222 2.75 12.55 0.70
C GLU A 222 2.21 11.15 1.07
N ASN A 223 2.49 10.68 2.29
CA ASN A 223 1.95 9.43 2.82
C ASN A 223 0.52 9.56 3.37
N PHE A 224 0.04 10.79 3.56
CA PHE A 224 -1.26 11.07 4.16
C PHE A 224 -2.34 11.22 3.09
N ASN A 225 -3.57 10.93 3.47
CA ASN A 225 -4.72 11.31 2.67
C ASN A 225 -4.99 12.80 2.88
N ARG A 226 -4.91 13.58 1.81
CA ARG A 226 -5.32 15.00 1.82
C ARG A 226 -6.84 15.10 1.75
N ILE A 227 -7.42 15.88 2.64
CA ILE A 227 -8.85 16.21 2.64
C ILE A 227 -9.02 17.48 1.79
N ILE A 228 -10.01 17.45 0.89
CA ILE A 228 -10.32 18.51 -0.06
C ILE A 228 -11.70 19.06 0.27
#